data_AF-A0AAN0LNL1-F1
#
_entry.id   AF-A0AAN0LNL1-F1
#
_cell.length_a   1.000
_cell.length_b   1.000
_cell.length_c   1.000
_cell.angle_alpha   90.00
_cell.angle_beta   90.00
_cell.angle_gamma   90.00
#
_symmetry.space_group_name_H-M   'P 1'
#
loop_
_entity.id
_entity.type
_entity.pdbx_description
1 polymer ?
#
loop_
_entity_poly.entity_id
_entity_poly.type
_entity_poly.pdbx_seq_one_letter_code
_entity_poly.pdbx_strand_id
1 'polypeptide(L)'
;MPLSDWRPECRIIPYPMVNRVGKIRDVAAKLLDKPTEKSASHYRTVVTEAIVASLAKIGLSENAIDEEVGCFWQAVEHETRGHAYGWHGDPDGGAA
;
A
#
# COMPACT_ATOMS: atom_id res chain seq x y z
N MET A 1 -9.74 12.20 -42.09
CA MET A 1 -9.79 13.09 -40.91
C MET A 1 -8.36 13.40 -40.48
N PRO A 2 -8.00 14.66 -40.24
CA PRO A 2 -6.67 15.02 -39.75
C PRO A 2 -6.50 14.61 -38.27
N LEU A 3 -5.27 14.26 -37.88
CA LEU A 3 -4.93 13.90 -36.50
C LEU A 3 -5.24 15.04 -35.50
N SER A 4 -5.37 16.27 -36.00
CA SER A 4 -5.69 17.50 -35.27
C SER A 4 -7.06 17.49 -34.58
N ASP A 5 -8.02 16.70 -35.08
CA ASP A 5 -9.37 16.58 -34.52
C ASP A 5 -9.53 15.37 -33.59
N TRP A 6 -8.46 14.60 -33.39
CA TRP A 6 -8.51 13.43 -32.52
C TRP A 6 -8.53 13.85 -31.04
N ARG A 7 -9.66 13.63 -30.38
CA ARG A 7 -9.83 13.77 -28.92
C ARG A 7 -10.03 12.40 -28.28
N PRO A 8 -8.96 11.65 -27.98
CA PRO A 8 -9.10 10.39 -27.24
C PRO A 8 -9.57 10.68 -25.81
N GLU A 9 -10.31 9.74 -25.23
CA GLU A 9 -10.66 9.79 -23.82
C GLU A 9 -9.39 9.53 -22.99
N CYS A 10 -8.84 10.56 -22.35
CA CYS A 10 -7.68 10.43 -21.47
C CYS A 10 -8.11 9.75 -20.16
N ARG A 11 -7.77 8.46 -20.01
CA ARG A 11 -8.02 7.69 -18.77
C ARG A 11 -6.74 7.55 -17.95
N ILE A 12 -6.80 7.93 -16.67
CA ILE A 12 -5.71 7.73 -15.71
C ILE A 12 -5.83 6.31 -15.15
N ILE A 13 -4.75 5.53 -15.29
CA ILE A 13 -4.64 4.18 -14.71
C ILE A 13 -3.50 4.23 -13.69
N PRO A 14 -3.80 4.35 -12.38
CA PRO A 14 -2.76 4.38 -11.36
C PRO A 14 -2.06 3.02 -11.28
N TYR A 15 -0.79 3.04 -10.87
CA TYR A 15 -0.10 1.78 -10.57
C TYR A 15 -0.77 1.10 -9.37
N PRO A 16 -1.24 -0.15 -9.53
CA PRO A 16 -2.11 -0.82 -8.58
C PRO A 16 -1.44 -0.94 -7.21
N MET A 17 -2.16 -0.57 -6.17
CA MET A 17 -1.65 -0.50 -4.80
C MET A 17 -1.18 -1.86 -4.28
N VAL A 18 -1.82 -2.95 -4.70
CA VAL A 18 -1.44 -4.33 -4.36
C VAL A 18 -0.03 -4.71 -4.85
N ASN A 19 0.46 -4.08 -5.93
CA ASN A 19 1.78 -4.36 -6.47
C ASN A 19 2.88 -3.51 -5.82
N ARG A 20 2.55 -2.61 -4.88
CA ARG A 20 3.53 -1.78 -4.15
C ARG A 20 4.15 -2.54 -2.98
N VAL A 21 4.73 -3.71 -3.27
CA VAL A 21 5.22 -4.70 -2.28
C VAL A 21 6.18 -4.09 -1.26
N GLY A 22 7.09 -3.20 -1.67
CA GLY A 22 8.02 -2.53 -0.75
C GLY A 22 7.30 -1.70 0.32
N LYS A 23 6.22 -0.99 -0.06
CA LYS A 23 5.42 -0.20 0.89
C LYS A 23 4.52 -1.10 1.76
N ILE A 24 4.01 -2.19 1.19
CA ILE A 24 3.23 -3.20 1.93
C ILE A 24 4.09 -3.81 3.04
N ARG A 25 5.32 -4.23 2.74
CA ARG A 25 6.28 -4.78 3.71
C ARG A 25 6.65 -3.78 4.81
N ASP A 26 6.99 -2.55 4.42
CA ASP A 26 7.34 -1.48 5.37
C ASP A 26 6.18 -1.19 6.33
N VAL A 27 4.94 -1.12 5.84
CA VAL A 27 3.76 -0.90 6.67
C VAL A 27 3.47 -2.12 7.57
N ALA A 28 3.60 -3.35 7.05
CA ALA A 28 3.44 -4.58 7.83
C ALA A 28 4.45 -4.67 8.99
N ALA A 29 5.73 -4.42 8.71
CA ALA A 29 6.79 -4.39 9.72
C ALA A 29 6.52 -3.32 10.79
N LYS A 30 6.13 -2.10 10.38
CA LYS A 30 5.80 -1.01 11.30
C LYS A 30 4.56 -1.29 12.14
N LEU A 31 3.61 -2.08 11.64
CA LEU A 31 2.44 -2.51 12.39
C LEU A 31 2.78 -3.56 13.44
N LEU A 32 3.66 -4.51 13.10
CA LEU A 32 4.16 -5.52 14.04
C LEU A 32 5.01 -4.91 15.17
N ASP A 33 5.76 -3.85 14.86
CA ASP A 33 6.56 -3.11 15.84
C ASP A 33 5.70 -2.34 16.87
N LYS A 34 4.40 -2.09 16.58
CA LYS A 34 3.54 -1.34 17.50
C LYS A 34 3.13 -2.19 18.71
N PRO A 35 3.48 -1.78 19.94
CA PRO A 35 3.23 -2.59 21.14
C PRO A 35 1.77 -2.56 21.61
N THR A 36 0.97 -1.61 21.13
CA THR A 36 -0.43 -1.47 21.55
C THR A 36 -1.38 -1.40 20.37
N GLU A 37 -2.53 -2.05 20.51
CA GLU A 37 -3.60 -2.05 19.50
C GLU A 37 -4.08 -0.63 19.18
N LYS A 38 -4.14 0.26 20.18
CA LYS A 38 -4.48 1.68 19.97
C LYS A 38 -3.48 2.39 19.06
N SER A 39 -2.18 2.16 19.25
CA SER A 39 -1.14 2.77 18.41
C SER A 39 -1.15 2.19 16.98
N ALA A 40 -1.42 0.90 16.82
CA ALA A 40 -1.58 0.27 15.52
C ALA A 40 -2.81 0.82 14.77
N SER A 41 -3.95 0.97 15.46
CA SER A 41 -5.18 1.54 14.89
C SER A 41 -4.97 2.99 14.43
N HIS A 42 -4.36 3.84 15.26
CA HIS A 42 -4.03 5.20 14.86
C HIS A 42 -3.09 5.25 13.65
N TYR A 43 -2.07 4.39 13.63
CA TYR A 43 -1.16 4.29 12.49
C TYR A 43 -1.87 3.83 11.20
N ARG A 44 -2.81 2.89 11.29
CA ARG A 44 -3.65 2.48 10.15
C ARG A 44 -4.45 3.65 9.59
N THR A 45 -5.07 4.47 10.45
CA THR A 45 -5.81 5.66 10.01
C THR A 45 -4.91 6.63 9.26
N VAL A 46 -3.75 6.97 9.84
CA VAL A 46 -2.80 7.92 9.22
C VAL A 46 -2.30 7.42 7.85
N VAL A 47 -1.97 6.13 7.74
CA VAL A 47 -1.53 5.53 6.47
C VAL A 47 -2.66 5.55 5.44
N THR A 48 -3.88 5.25 5.86
CA THR A 48 -5.07 5.25 4.99
C THR A 48 -5.36 6.65 4.47
N GLU A 49 -5.36 7.66 5.34
CA GLU A 49 -5.55 9.06 4.94
C GLU A 49 -4.51 9.53 3.92
N ALA A 50 -3.24 9.16 4.12
CA ALA A 50 -2.17 9.50 3.19
C ALA A 50 -2.35 8.83 1.81
N ILE A 51 -2.81 7.58 1.77
CA ILE A 51 -3.11 6.86 0.52
C ILE A 51 -4.29 7.52 -0.19
N VAL A 52 -5.40 7.73 0.53
CA VAL A 52 -6.61 8.37 0.01
C VAL A 52 -6.29 9.75 -0.57
N ALA A 53 -5.54 10.58 0.16
CA ALA A 53 -5.14 11.90 -0.32
C ALA A 53 -4.30 11.83 -1.61
N SER A 54 -3.41 10.83 -1.72
CA SER A 54 -2.59 10.65 -2.91
C SER A 54 -3.41 10.20 -4.13
N LEU A 55 -4.41 9.33 -3.93
CA LEU A 55 -5.27 8.81 -5.00
C LEU A 55 -6.34 9.85 -5.40
N ALA A 56 -6.88 10.60 -4.44
CA ALA A 56 -7.77 11.72 -4.73
C ALA A 56 -7.06 12.80 -5.54
N LYS A 57 -5.78 13.10 -5.23
CA LYS A 57 -4.98 14.09 -5.96
C LYS A 57 -4.78 13.74 -7.45
N ILE A 58 -4.74 12.46 -7.79
CA ILE A 58 -4.62 12.00 -9.18
C ILE A 58 -5.99 11.85 -9.89
N GLY A 59 -7.08 12.24 -9.21
CA GLY A 59 -8.42 12.27 -9.79
C GLY A 59 -9.14 10.93 -9.83
N LEU A 60 -8.78 9.97 -8.98
CA LEU A 60 -9.57 8.74 -8.82
C LEU A 60 -10.92 9.05 -8.16
N SER A 61 -11.95 8.30 -8.57
CA SER A 61 -13.24 8.32 -7.90
C SER A 61 -13.15 7.68 -6.52
N GLU A 62 -13.98 8.16 -5.57
CA GLU A 62 -14.00 7.63 -4.20
C GLU A 62 -14.18 6.11 -4.15
N ASN A 63 -15.02 5.54 -5.03
CA ASN A 63 -15.22 4.09 -5.11
C ASN A 63 -13.94 3.35 -5.50
N ALA A 64 -13.19 3.85 -6.48
CA ALA A 64 -11.93 3.24 -6.90
C ALA A 64 -10.83 3.41 -5.83
N ILE A 65 -10.87 4.50 -5.06
CA ILE A 65 -9.98 4.70 -3.92
C ILE A 65 -10.25 3.66 -2.84
N ASP A 66 -11.51 3.43 -2.49
CA ASP A 66 -11.91 2.47 -1.46
C ASP A 66 -11.48 1.04 -1.84
N GLU A 67 -11.70 0.64 -3.10
CA GLU A 67 -11.23 -0.64 -3.64
C GLU A 67 -9.71 -0.80 -3.53
N GLU A 68 -8.94 0.19 -3.97
CA GLU A 68 -7.47 0.16 -3.91
C GLU A 68 -6.93 0.15 -2.48
N VAL A 69 -7.58 0.89 -1.57
CA VAL A 69 -7.25 0.90 -0.13
C VAL A 69 -7.56 -0.46 0.50
N GLY A 70 -8.70 -1.07 0.17
CA GLY A 70 -9.06 -2.41 0.62
C GLY A 70 -8.06 -3.47 0.17
N CYS A 71 -7.71 -3.47 -1.13
CA CYS A 71 -6.69 -4.37 -1.67
C CYS A 71 -5.32 -4.18 -1.01
N PHE A 72 -4.93 -2.93 -0.74
CA PHE A 72 -3.69 -2.65 -0.02
C PHE A 72 -3.69 -3.27 1.39
N TRP A 73 -4.76 -3.09 2.16
CA TRP A 73 -4.84 -3.60 3.52
C TRP A 73 -4.93 -5.13 3.57
N GLN A 74 -5.62 -5.77 2.63
CA GLN A 74 -5.62 -7.24 2.49
C GLN A 74 -4.21 -7.77 2.22
N ALA A 75 -3.44 -7.11 1.34
CA ALA A 75 -2.07 -7.48 1.06
C ALA A 75 -1.14 -7.27 2.27
N VAL A 76 -1.31 -6.17 3.02
CA VAL A 76 -0.58 -5.92 4.28
C VAL A 76 -0.89 -6.99 5.32
N GLU A 77 -2.16 -7.40 5.46
CA GLU A 77 -2.55 -8.45 6.39
C GLU A 77 -1.94 -9.80 6.01
N HIS A 78 -1.94 -10.14 4.72
CA HIS A 78 -1.28 -11.33 4.19
C HIS A 78 0.23 -11.31 4.45
N GLU A 79 0.91 -10.19 4.20
CA GLU A 79 2.35 -10.04 4.46
C GLU A 79 2.67 -10.07 5.96
N THR A 80 1.81 -9.50 6.80
CA THR A 80 1.94 -9.55 8.28
C THR A 80 1.89 -10.99 8.77
N ARG A 81 0.96 -11.80 8.23
CA ARG A 81 0.90 -13.24 8.49
C ARG A 81 2.16 -13.93 7.97
N GLY A 82 2.65 -13.60 6.77
CA GLY A 82 3.89 -14.14 6.21
C GLY A 82 5.14 -13.83 7.03
N HIS A 83 5.29 -12.59 7.53
CA HIS A 83 6.39 -12.19 8.41
C HIS A 83 6.41 -12.97 9.72
N ALA A 84 5.23 -13.30 10.27
CA ALA A 84 5.12 -14.12 11.48
C ALA A 84 5.65 -15.55 11.29
N TYR A 85 5.74 -16.06 10.05
CA TYR A 85 6.19 -17.43 9.77
C TYR A 85 7.63 -17.55 9.22
N GLY A 86 8.24 -16.49 8.69
CA GLY A 86 9.45 -16.66 7.86
C GLY A 86 10.51 -15.56 7.85
N TRP A 87 10.44 -14.54 8.71
CA TRP A 87 11.40 -13.43 8.71
C TRP A 87 12.25 -13.34 9.99
N HIS A 88 12.62 -14.48 10.56
CA HIS A 88 13.79 -14.57 11.44
C HIS A 88 15.00 -15.02 10.60
N GLY A 89 15.39 -14.15 9.67
CA GLY A 89 16.66 -14.24 8.95
C GLY A 89 17.73 -13.57 9.78
N ASP A 90 18.38 -14.39 10.61
CA ASP A 90 19.62 -14.15 11.32
C ASP A 90 20.63 -13.26 10.55
N PRO A 91 21.15 -12.17 11.15
CA PRO A 91 22.32 -11.49 10.63
C PRO A 91 23.52 -11.75 11.56
N ASP A 92 23.93 -13.00 11.79
CA ASP A 92 25.23 -13.31 12.42
C ASP A 92 26.04 -14.30 11.56
N GLY A 93 26.30 -13.89 10.33
CA GLY A 93 27.37 -14.45 9.49
C GLY A 93 28.68 -13.69 9.71
N GLY A 94 29.11 -13.53 10.96
CA GLY A 94 30.39 -12.92 11.31
C GLY A 94 31.53 -13.90 11.08
N ALA A 95 32.37 -13.61 10.09
CA ALA A 95 33.63 -14.30 9.87
C ALA A 95 34.58 -14.13 11.07
N ALA A 96 35.13 -15.23 11.58
CA ALA A 96 36.39 -15.30 12.32
C ALA A 96 36.99 -16.71 12.22
#